data_AF-A0A2D7EYL5-F1
#
_entry.id   AF-A0A2D7EYL5-F1
#
_cell.length_a   1.000
_cell.length_b   1.000
_cell.length_c   1.000
_cell.angle_alpha   90.00
_cell.angle_beta   90.00
_cell.angle_gamma   90.00
#
_symmetry.space_group_name_H-M   'P 1'
#
loop_
_entity.id
_entity.type
_entity.pdbx_description
1 polymer ?
#
loop_
_entity_poly.entity_id
_entity_poly.type
_entity_poly.pdbx_seq_one_letter_code
_entity_poly.pdbx_strand_id
1 'polypeptide(L)'
;MKHYNRENYSRYKKDLDTSTRLIEGKFWDEYTREELIIKFMPYAEDIARSFSVAEKVCGILSIEDLIQEANKSLVSAIDRLDFDFMNPNDDYEKQIKGFISKRIRGGVRRAIDANRGDIRIPEYKLTEMRKSEGKDRKLVQMFFNSIFLSIDDKIDQSSDKSFEIEDKPDGYNIVLLNKYILSLMQKHLNDREYDVLRLSFGLDCDKMPAKEIAKLLNIQGTADFVRVSQIKREALDKLIDSVEPEDVLDFIN
;
A
#
# COMPACT_ATOMS: atom_id res chain seq x y z
N MET A 1 -23.77 7.44 -4.00
CA MET A 1 -23.51 7.68 -2.56
C MET A 1 -23.91 6.41 -1.85
N LYS A 2 -23.03 5.80 -1.04
CA LYS A 2 -23.36 4.55 -0.34
C LYS A 2 -24.66 4.72 0.46
N HIS A 3 -25.51 3.69 0.44
CA HIS A 3 -26.72 3.69 1.24
C HIS A 3 -26.32 3.80 2.72
N TYR A 4 -26.85 4.81 3.41
CA TYR A 4 -26.69 5.01 4.85
C TYR A 4 -28.08 5.11 5.49
N ASN A 5 -28.18 4.91 6.80
CA ASN A 5 -29.45 4.82 7.49
C ASN A 5 -30.11 6.20 7.69
N ARG A 6 -30.84 6.65 6.67
CA ARG A 6 -31.54 7.95 6.66
C ARG A 6 -32.40 8.20 7.91
N GLU A 7 -33.02 7.16 8.46
CA GLU A 7 -33.85 7.30 9.66
C GLU A 7 -32.98 7.62 10.87
N ASN A 8 -31.90 6.87 11.07
CA ASN A 8 -30.98 7.09 12.17
C ASN A 8 -30.32 8.48 12.08
N TYR A 9 -29.86 8.85 10.89
CA TYR A 9 -29.32 10.19 10.63
C TYR A 9 -30.35 11.31 10.93
N SER A 10 -31.63 11.10 10.59
CA SER A 10 -32.68 12.08 10.92
C SER A 10 -32.92 12.21 12.42
N ARG A 11 -32.91 11.09 13.17
CA ARG A 11 -33.01 11.09 14.64
C ARG A 11 -31.84 11.84 15.26
N TYR A 12 -30.62 11.51 14.87
CA TYR A 12 -29.40 12.20 15.29
C TYR A 12 -29.49 13.72 15.08
N LYS A 13 -29.96 14.17 13.92
CA LYS A 13 -30.11 15.61 13.63
C LYS A 13 -31.13 16.30 14.52
N LYS A 14 -32.27 15.65 14.81
CA LYS A 14 -33.30 16.19 15.70
C LYS A 14 -32.81 16.31 17.15
N ASP A 15 -32.10 15.29 17.62
CA ASP A 15 -31.53 15.27 18.97
C ASP A 15 -30.46 16.36 19.11
N LEU A 16 -29.61 16.53 18.10
CA LEU A 16 -28.58 17.57 18.08
C LEU A 16 -29.19 18.99 18.06
N ASP A 17 -30.22 19.23 17.25
CA ASP A 17 -30.92 20.52 17.20
C ASP A 17 -31.57 20.84 18.55
N THR A 18 -32.25 19.86 19.15
CA THR A 18 -32.87 20.01 20.49
C THR A 18 -31.81 20.34 21.55
N SER A 19 -30.71 19.60 21.55
CA SER A 19 -29.61 19.79 22.52
C SER A 19 -28.93 21.15 22.33
N THR A 20 -28.73 21.60 21.09
CA THR A 20 -28.10 22.88 20.79
C THR A 20 -28.94 24.07 21.26
N ARG A 21 -30.28 23.95 21.20
CA ARG A 21 -31.21 25.01 21.64
C ARG A 21 -31.29 25.14 23.16
N LEU A 22 -30.97 24.10 23.91
CA LEU A 22 -30.95 24.12 25.38
C LEU A 22 -29.72 24.85 25.94
N ILE A 23 -28.69 25.06 25.12
CA ILE A 23 -27.43 25.69 25.55
C ILE A 23 -27.57 27.20 25.44
N GLU A 24 -27.39 27.88 26.57
CA GLU A 24 -27.37 29.35 26.64
C GLU A 24 -26.12 29.94 25.95
N GLY A 25 -26.23 31.18 25.49
CA GLY A 25 -25.10 31.90 24.90
C GLY A 25 -24.14 32.39 25.97
N LYS A 26 -23.08 31.63 26.23
CA LYS A 26 -21.97 31.96 27.15
C LYS A 26 -20.69 32.32 26.39
N PHE A 27 -19.69 32.86 27.08
CA PHE A 27 -18.34 32.97 26.53
C PHE A 27 -17.66 31.59 26.40
N TRP A 28 -16.66 31.49 25.52
CA TRP A 28 -16.07 30.20 25.14
C TRP A 28 -15.40 29.44 26.29
N ASP A 29 -14.83 30.18 27.22
CA ASP A 29 -14.17 29.73 28.45
C ASP A 29 -15.16 29.33 29.56
N GLU A 30 -16.41 29.80 29.49
CA GLU A 30 -17.46 29.52 30.47
C GLU A 30 -18.27 28.26 30.14
N TYR A 31 -18.17 27.74 28.92
CA TYR A 31 -18.87 26.51 28.56
C TYR A 31 -18.26 25.30 29.26
N THR A 32 -19.13 24.42 29.70
CA THR A 32 -18.74 23.09 30.13
C THR A 32 -18.25 22.26 28.94
N ARG A 33 -17.48 21.22 29.26
CA ARG A 33 -17.03 20.21 28.28
C ARG A 33 -18.16 19.71 27.38
N GLU A 34 -19.31 19.36 27.95
CA GLU A 34 -20.43 18.80 27.21
C GLU A 34 -21.09 19.84 26.30
N GLU A 35 -21.25 21.08 26.77
CA GLU A 35 -21.78 22.18 25.98
C GLU A 35 -20.86 22.49 24.78
N LEU A 36 -19.53 22.49 24.99
CA LEU A 36 -18.56 22.65 23.89
C LEU A 36 -18.67 21.52 22.87
N ILE A 37 -18.81 20.27 23.32
CA ILE A 37 -18.97 19.12 22.41
C ILE A 37 -20.20 19.35 21.54
N ILE A 38 -21.36 19.61 22.15
CA ILE A 38 -22.62 19.80 21.42
C ILE A 38 -22.52 20.98 20.44
N LYS A 39 -21.93 22.11 20.84
CA LYS A 39 -21.73 23.29 19.99
C LYS A 39 -20.88 23.00 18.75
N PHE A 40 -19.86 22.15 18.87
CA PHE A 40 -18.94 21.84 17.76
C PHE A 40 -19.29 20.57 16.97
N MET A 41 -20.29 19.78 17.40
CA MET A 41 -20.77 18.62 16.63
C MET A 41 -21.22 18.95 15.20
N PRO A 42 -21.95 20.06 14.93
CA PRO A 42 -22.26 20.47 13.56
C PRO A 42 -20.99 20.71 12.71
N TYR A 43 -19.97 21.33 13.31
CA TYR A 43 -18.69 21.57 12.64
C TYR A 43 -17.91 20.28 12.37
N ALA A 44 -17.96 19.31 13.28
CA ALA A 44 -17.38 17.99 13.09
C ALA A 44 -18.03 17.24 11.92
N GLU A 45 -19.34 17.34 11.79
CA GLU A 45 -20.08 16.78 10.66
C GLU A 45 -19.67 17.41 9.33
N ASP A 46 -19.55 18.74 9.27
CA ASP A 46 -19.10 19.44 8.04
C ASP A 46 -17.71 18.97 7.60
N ILE A 47 -16.81 18.76 8.57
CA ILE A 47 -15.49 18.18 8.29
C ILE A 47 -15.62 16.75 7.77
N ALA A 48 -16.44 15.91 8.40
CA ALA A 48 -16.65 14.53 7.94
C ALA A 48 -17.19 14.49 6.50
N ARG A 49 -18.11 15.40 6.15
CA ARG A 49 -18.68 15.54 4.79
C ARG A 49 -17.68 15.99 3.75
N SER A 50 -16.58 16.63 4.15
CA SER A 50 -15.51 17.03 3.23
C SER A 50 -14.70 15.83 2.68
N PHE A 51 -14.78 14.66 3.32
CA PHE A 51 -14.11 13.45 2.85
C PHE A 51 -14.91 12.74 1.76
N SER A 52 -14.22 12.20 0.76
CA SER A 52 -14.86 11.46 -0.34
C SER A 52 -15.37 10.11 0.12
N VAL A 53 -16.66 9.84 -0.07
CA VAL A 53 -17.31 8.54 0.24
C VAL A 53 -17.14 7.53 -0.92
N ALA A 54 -16.23 7.80 -1.86
CA ALA A 54 -15.90 6.85 -2.93
C ALA A 54 -15.26 5.59 -2.32
N GLU A 55 -15.63 4.42 -2.83
CA GLU A 55 -15.15 3.13 -2.32
C GLU A 55 -13.63 3.00 -2.38
N LYS A 56 -13.00 3.49 -3.46
CA LYS A 56 -11.53 3.55 -3.60
C LYS A 56 -10.83 4.36 -2.50
N VAL A 57 -11.56 5.25 -1.81
CA VAL A 57 -11.00 6.16 -0.81
C VAL A 57 -11.37 5.71 0.60
N CYS A 58 -12.65 5.45 0.86
CA CYS A 58 -13.16 5.11 2.20
C CYS A 58 -13.32 3.60 2.46
N GLY A 59 -13.06 2.76 1.46
CA GLY A 59 -13.32 1.31 1.52
C GLY A 59 -14.77 1.06 1.89
N ILE A 60 -15.01 0.46 3.07
CA ILE A 60 -16.34 0.03 3.54
C ILE A 60 -17.12 1.17 4.22
N LEU A 61 -16.43 2.18 4.78
CA LEU A 61 -17.05 3.21 5.64
C LEU A 61 -18.15 4.02 4.91
N SER A 62 -19.25 4.25 5.63
CA SER A 62 -20.35 5.12 5.22
C SER A 62 -20.17 6.54 5.77
N ILE A 63 -21.02 7.48 5.32
CA ILE A 63 -20.99 8.85 5.86
C ILE A 63 -21.32 8.91 7.36
N GLU A 64 -22.17 8.01 7.85
CA GLU A 64 -22.51 7.94 9.28
C GLU A 64 -21.30 7.53 10.10
N ASP A 65 -20.51 6.56 9.61
CA ASP A 65 -19.29 6.11 10.27
C ASP A 65 -18.25 7.24 10.33
N LEU A 66 -18.10 8.01 9.24
CA LEU A 66 -17.20 9.16 9.21
C LEU A 66 -17.63 10.26 10.20
N ILE A 67 -18.94 10.50 10.34
CA ILE A 67 -19.48 11.44 11.33
C ILE A 67 -19.20 10.96 12.75
N GLN A 68 -19.34 9.66 13.03
CA GLN A 68 -19.06 9.11 14.35
C GLN A 68 -17.57 9.19 14.71
N GLU A 69 -16.67 8.85 13.77
CA GLU A 69 -15.23 8.99 14.00
C GLU A 69 -14.81 10.46 14.13
N ALA A 70 -15.50 11.38 13.45
CA ALA A 70 -15.33 12.81 13.64
C ALA A 70 -15.76 13.26 15.04
N ASN A 71 -16.93 12.83 15.51
CA ASN A 71 -17.45 13.15 16.84
C ASN A 71 -16.58 12.57 17.96
N LYS A 72 -16.11 11.33 17.83
CA LYS A 72 -15.14 10.71 18.75
C LYS A 72 -13.83 11.51 18.83
N SER A 73 -13.35 11.99 17.68
CA SER A 73 -12.16 12.83 17.60
C SER A 73 -12.39 14.23 18.16
N LEU A 74 -13.61 14.77 18.04
CA LEU A 74 -14.03 16.03 18.65
C LEU A 74 -13.99 15.94 20.17
N VAL A 75 -14.57 14.89 20.76
CA VAL A 75 -14.53 14.66 22.22
C VAL A 75 -13.09 14.64 22.71
N SER A 76 -12.23 13.85 22.06
CA SER A 76 -10.80 13.78 22.39
C SER A 76 -10.06 15.11 22.18
N ALA A 77 -10.54 15.97 21.28
CA ALA A 77 -9.97 17.29 21.05
C ALA A 77 -10.36 18.25 22.17
N ILE A 78 -11.63 18.27 22.57
CA ILE A 78 -12.13 19.13 23.64
C ILE A 78 -11.49 18.77 24.98
N ASP A 79 -11.28 17.48 25.26
CA ASP A 79 -10.56 17.01 26.45
C ASP A 79 -9.11 17.54 26.55
N ARG A 80 -8.54 17.99 25.43
CA ARG A 80 -7.18 18.54 25.32
C ARG A 80 -7.16 20.02 24.99
N LEU A 81 -8.33 20.66 24.95
CA LEU A 81 -8.43 22.08 24.68
C LEU A 81 -7.95 22.83 25.92
N ASP A 82 -7.01 23.73 25.71
CA ASP A 82 -6.44 24.55 26.77
C ASP A 82 -6.50 26.01 26.33
N PHE A 83 -7.22 26.82 27.10
CA PHE A 83 -7.47 28.23 26.81
C PHE A 83 -6.25 29.10 27.15
N ASP A 84 -5.36 28.64 28.03
CA ASP A 84 -4.16 29.40 28.42
C ASP A 84 -3.17 29.57 27.26
N PHE A 85 -3.22 28.66 26.29
CA PHE A 85 -2.38 28.70 25.08
C PHE A 85 -3.03 29.47 23.91
N MET A 86 -4.23 30.03 24.09
CA MET A 86 -4.90 30.81 23.06
C MET A 86 -4.45 32.28 23.10
N ASN A 87 -4.34 32.91 21.93
CA ASN A 87 -3.98 34.32 21.84
C ASN A 87 -5.22 35.19 22.16
N PRO A 88 -5.18 36.03 23.21
CA PRO A 88 -6.33 36.86 23.59
C PRO A 88 -6.69 37.93 22.56
N ASN A 89 -5.73 38.28 21.69
CA ASN A 89 -5.90 39.34 20.68
C ASN A 89 -6.55 38.82 19.38
N ASP A 90 -6.75 37.52 19.25
CA ASP A 90 -7.33 36.87 18.07
C ASP A 90 -8.72 36.29 18.37
N ASP A 91 -9.49 35.98 17.32
CA ASP A 91 -10.80 35.35 17.47
C ASP A 91 -10.69 33.93 18.06
N TYR A 92 -11.18 33.76 19.29
CA TYR A 92 -11.22 32.49 20.00
C TYR A 92 -11.94 31.39 19.21
N GLU A 93 -13.04 31.71 18.53
CA GLU A 93 -13.80 30.70 17.77
C GLU A 93 -12.96 30.12 16.63
N LYS A 94 -12.24 30.99 15.91
CA LYS A 94 -11.36 30.59 14.81
C LYS A 94 -10.18 29.75 15.32
N GLN A 95 -9.59 30.11 16.45
CA GLN A 95 -8.51 29.34 17.07
C GLN A 95 -8.98 27.95 17.49
N ILE A 96 -10.13 27.86 18.18
CA ILE A 96 -10.73 26.59 18.61
C ILE A 96 -11.06 25.72 17.39
N LYS A 97 -11.72 26.27 16.36
CA LYS A 97 -11.99 25.54 15.11
C LYS A 97 -10.71 25.08 14.42
N GLY A 98 -9.66 25.90 14.40
CA GLY A 98 -8.35 25.53 13.87
C GLY A 98 -7.73 24.34 14.62
N PHE A 99 -7.81 24.36 15.94
CA PHE A 99 -7.30 23.30 16.81
C PHE A 99 -8.09 21.98 16.66
N ILE A 100 -9.41 22.08 16.69
CA ILE A 100 -10.34 20.94 16.58
C ILE A 100 -10.26 20.33 15.18
N SER A 101 -10.27 21.16 14.12
CA SER A 101 -10.28 20.66 12.73
C SER A 101 -9.06 19.81 12.38
N LYS A 102 -7.88 20.16 12.89
CA LYS A 102 -6.66 19.36 12.72
C LYS A 102 -6.83 17.95 13.32
N ARG A 103 -7.45 17.85 14.49
CA ARG A 103 -7.65 16.58 15.21
C ARG A 103 -8.73 15.73 14.58
N ILE A 104 -9.87 16.34 14.24
CA ILE A 104 -10.96 15.65 13.55
C ILE A 104 -10.48 15.08 12.22
N ARG A 105 -9.84 15.89 11.36
CA ARG A 105 -9.32 15.41 10.07
C ARG A 105 -8.32 14.27 10.26
N GLY A 106 -7.43 14.38 11.24
CA GLY A 106 -6.45 13.34 11.54
C GLY A 106 -7.09 12.05 12.07
N GLY A 107 -8.16 12.15 12.86
CA GLY A 107 -8.92 11.00 13.35
C GLY A 107 -9.67 10.28 12.23
N VAL A 108 -10.43 11.03 11.42
CA VAL A 108 -11.17 10.49 10.28
C VAL A 108 -10.22 9.85 9.26
N ARG A 109 -9.08 10.47 8.96
CA ARG A 109 -8.08 9.88 8.05
C ARG A 109 -7.54 8.55 8.56
N ARG A 110 -7.20 8.45 9.85
CA ARG A 110 -6.74 7.19 10.46
C ARG A 110 -7.81 6.11 10.44
N ALA A 111 -9.07 6.48 10.65
CA ALA A 111 -10.19 5.54 10.55
C ALA A 111 -10.33 5.02 9.11
N ILE A 112 -10.23 5.90 8.11
CA ILE A 112 -10.21 5.51 6.70
C ILE A 112 -9.05 4.57 6.42
N ASP A 113 -7.83 4.94 6.78
CA ASP A 113 -6.63 4.15 6.52
C ASP A 113 -6.70 2.74 7.14
N ALA A 114 -7.31 2.62 8.31
CA ALA A 114 -7.50 1.34 8.99
C ALA A 114 -8.57 0.43 8.36
N ASN A 115 -9.58 1.01 7.71
CA ASN A 115 -10.76 0.28 7.20
C ASN A 115 -10.90 0.32 5.67
N ARG A 116 -9.98 0.97 4.95
CA ARG A 116 -10.08 1.14 3.49
C ARG A 116 -9.73 -0.11 2.68
N GLY A 117 -8.85 -0.96 3.23
CA GLY A 117 -8.36 -2.17 2.57
C GLY A 117 -8.79 -3.42 3.32
N ASP A 118 -8.79 -4.55 2.63
CA ASP A 118 -9.18 -5.84 3.22
C ASP A 118 -8.20 -6.30 4.30
N ILE A 119 -6.94 -5.87 4.19
CA ILE A 119 -5.88 -6.12 5.17
C ILE A 119 -5.53 -4.82 5.89
N ARG A 120 -5.48 -4.91 7.22
CA ARG A 120 -5.06 -3.79 8.06
C ARG A 120 -3.56 -3.55 7.94
N ILE A 121 -3.18 -2.34 7.53
CA ILE A 121 -1.78 -1.92 7.42
C ILE A 121 -1.42 -0.98 8.59
N PRO A 122 -0.29 -1.19 9.28
CA PRO A 122 0.19 -0.25 10.30
C PRO A 122 0.49 1.15 9.74
N GLU A 123 0.22 2.20 10.53
CA GLU A 123 0.35 3.61 10.10
C GLU A 123 1.76 3.98 9.62
N TYR A 124 2.80 3.44 10.26
CA TYR A 124 4.18 3.73 9.87
C TYR A 124 4.50 3.19 8.47
N LYS A 125 3.97 2.02 8.10
CA LYS A 125 4.09 1.46 6.75
C LYS A 125 3.30 2.24 5.72
N LEU A 126 2.08 2.68 6.07
CA LEU A 126 1.31 3.57 5.19
C LEU A 126 2.05 4.89 4.91
N THR A 127 2.76 5.41 5.91
CA THR A 127 3.59 6.62 5.75
C THR A 127 4.78 6.37 4.83
N GLU A 128 5.46 5.23 4.94
CA GLU A 128 6.52 4.82 4.00
C GLU A 128 5.98 4.69 2.57
N MET A 129 4.81 4.05 2.40
CA MET A 129 4.16 3.89 1.09
C MET A 129 3.86 5.24 0.43
N ARG A 130 3.30 6.20 1.19
CA ARG A 130 3.03 7.58 0.74
C ARG A 130 4.29 8.35 0.34
N LYS A 131 5.43 8.10 1.01
CA LYS A 131 6.72 8.73 0.66
C LYS A 131 7.37 8.10 -0.57
N SER A 132 7.01 6.85 -0.88
CA SER A 132 7.66 6.06 -1.93
C SER A 132 7.05 6.20 -3.32
N GLU A 133 6.17 7.18 -3.57
CA GLU A 133 5.49 7.40 -4.84
C GLU A 133 6.38 7.85 -6.03
N GLY A 134 7.68 7.52 -6.03
CA GLY A 134 8.52 7.46 -7.24
C GLY A 134 8.41 6.08 -7.90
N LYS A 135 7.21 5.77 -8.41
CA LYS A 135 6.62 4.42 -8.58
C LYS A 135 7.27 3.48 -9.61
N ASP A 136 8.12 3.94 -10.53
CA ASP A 136 8.45 3.10 -11.70
C ASP A 136 9.52 2.05 -11.40
N ARG A 137 10.56 2.38 -10.64
CA ARG A 137 11.70 1.46 -10.42
C ARG A 137 11.35 0.27 -9.51
N LYS A 138 10.48 0.49 -8.52
CA LYS A 138 10.10 -0.58 -7.57
C LYS A 138 9.16 -1.60 -8.20
N LEU A 139 8.31 -1.19 -9.13
CA LEU A 139 7.41 -2.10 -9.83
C LEU A 139 8.21 -3.07 -10.72
N VAL A 140 9.18 -2.54 -11.48
CA VAL A 140 10.11 -3.33 -12.30
C VAL A 140 10.95 -4.28 -11.44
N GLN A 141 11.45 -3.79 -10.29
CA GLN A 141 12.21 -4.62 -9.36
C GLN A 141 11.37 -5.77 -8.77
N MET A 142 10.09 -5.53 -8.43
CA MET A 142 9.21 -6.59 -7.93
C MET A 142 8.93 -7.65 -9.00
N PHE A 143 8.76 -7.26 -10.26
CA PHE A 143 8.57 -8.20 -11.37
C PHE A 143 9.78 -9.12 -11.55
N PHE A 144 10.98 -8.58 -11.73
CA PHE A 144 12.18 -9.39 -11.93
C PHE A 144 12.54 -10.24 -10.71
N ASN A 145 12.32 -9.73 -9.49
CA ASN A 145 12.51 -10.51 -8.28
C ASN A 145 11.52 -11.67 -8.20
N SER A 146 10.27 -11.49 -8.65
CA SER A 146 9.26 -12.55 -8.65
C SER A 146 9.52 -13.67 -9.67
N ILE A 147 10.22 -13.37 -10.77
CA ILE A 147 10.56 -14.34 -11.82
C ILE A 147 11.87 -15.08 -11.52
N PHE A 148 12.88 -14.37 -10.99
CA PHE A 148 14.25 -14.91 -10.89
C PHE A 148 14.72 -15.24 -9.47
N LEU A 149 14.29 -14.50 -8.44
CA LEU A 149 14.75 -14.71 -7.05
C LEU A 149 13.85 -15.66 -6.26
N SER A 150 12.57 -15.78 -6.65
CA SER A 150 11.61 -16.74 -6.07
C SER A 150 12.03 -18.22 -6.19
N ILE A 151 13.01 -18.52 -7.05
CA ILE A 151 13.51 -19.88 -7.31
C ILE A 151 14.83 -20.18 -6.56
N ASP A 152 15.63 -19.17 -6.21
CA ASP A 152 16.95 -19.37 -5.56
C ASP A 152 16.94 -19.10 -4.04
N ASP A 153 15.95 -18.37 -3.49
CA ASP A 153 15.79 -18.25 -2.05
C ASP A 153 15.10 -19.50 -1.48
N LYS A 154 15.89 -20.37 -0.84
CA LYS A 154 15.36 -21.39 0.06
C LYS A 154 14.56 -20.66 1.14
N ILE A 155 13.24 -20.68 1.01
CA ILE A 155 12.29 -20.26 2.02
C ILE A 155 12.65 -21.00 3.31
N ASP A 156 13.17 -20.26 4.31
CA ASP A 156 13.30 -20.77 5.66
C ASP A 156 11.91 -21.29 6.09
N GLN A 157 11.83 -22.58 6.39
CA GLN A 157 10.59 -23.36 6.55
C GLN A 157 9.73 -22.98 7.77
N SER A 158 9.72 -21.73 8.23
CA SER A 158 9.10 -21.38 9.51
C SER A 158 8.00 -20.30 9.48
N SER A 159 7.66 -19.68 8.34
CA SER A 159 6.65 -18.59 8.41
C SER A 159 5.71 -18.33 7.24
N ASP A 160 5.62 -19.13 6.18
CA ASP A 160 4.65 -18.85 5.11
C ASP A 160 3.96 -20.11 4.57
N LYS A 161 2.84 -20.47 5.22
CA LYS A 161 1.84 -21.42 4.70
C LYS A 161 0.57 -20.69 4.23
N SER A 162 0.72 -19.64 3.41
CA SER A 162 -0.43 -18.87 2.92
C SER A 162 -0.81 -19.10 1.46
N PHE A 163 -0.24 -20.09 0.77
CA PHE A 163 -0.58 -20.37 -0.64
C PHE A 163 -0.65 -21.87 -0.96
N GLU A 164 -1.47 -22.62 -0.23
CA GLU A 164 -1.94 -23.94 -0.69
C GLU A 164 -3.42 -23.84 -1.10
N ILE A 165 -3.67 -23.10 -2.18
CA ILE A 165 -4.86 -23.30 -3.01
C ILE A 165 -4.34 -24.12 -4.20
N GLU A 166 -4.80 -25.36 -4.37
CA GLU A 166 -4.42 -26.17 -5.52
C GLU A 166 -4.98 -25.54 -6.81
N ASP A 167 -4.08 -24.93 -7.58
CA ASP A 167 -4.37 -24.46 -8.94
C ASP A 167 -4.12 -25.62 -9.92
N LYS A 168 -5.15 -26.04 -10.65
CA LYS A 168 -4.97 -26.97 -11.77
C LYS A 168 -4.44 -26.15 -12.93
N PRO A 169 -3.28 -26.49 -13.53
CA PRO A 169 -2.70 -25.69 -14.60
C PRO A 169 -3.55 -25.84 -15.87
N ASP A 170 -4.53 -24.96 -16.03
CA ASP A 170 -5.07 -24.66 -17.35
C ASP A 170 -4.04 -23.80 -18.09
N GLY A 171 -3.23 -24.45 -18.93
CA GLY A 171 -2.87 -23.88 -20.23
C GLY A 171 -1.67 -22.93 -20.34
N TYR A 172 -0.72 -22.85 -19.39
CA TYR A 172 0.55 -22.19 -19.70
C TYR A 172 1.39 -23.07 -20.63
N ASN A 173 1.55 -22.63 -21.89
CA ASN A 173 2.45 -23.28 -22.82
C ASN A 173 3.90 -22.89 -22.47
N ILE A 174 4.46 -23.59 -21.46
CA ILE A 174 5.85 -23.45 -21.01
C ILE A 174 6.82 -23.48 -22.21
N VAL A 175 6.49 -24.26 -23.24
CA VAL A 175 7.28 -24.34 -24.48
C VAL A 175 7.30 -23.01 -25.23
N LEU A 176 6.19 -22.28 -25.29
CA LEU A 176 6.11 -20.98 -25.96
C LEU A 176 6.89 -19.92 -25.20
N LEU A 177 6.73 -19.88 -23.87
CA LEU A 177 7.45 -18.94 -23.00
C LEU A 177 8.96 -19.17 -23.06
N ASN A 178 9.40 -20.43 -22.96
CA ASN A 178 10.82 -20.76 -23.03
C ASN A 178 11.41 -20.41 -24.40
N LYS A 179 10.70 -20.64 -25.50
CA LYS A 179 11.14 -20.20 -26.84
C LYS A 179 11.29 -18.69 -26.94
N TYR A 180 10.36 -17.94 -26.35
CA TYR A 180 10.42 -16.49 -26.34
C TYR A 180 11.62 -15.97 -25.54
N ILE A 181 11.82 -16.47 -24.31
CA ILE A 181 12.97 -16.13 -23.47
C ILE A 181 14.29 -16.45 -24.18
N LEU A 182 14.39 -17.62 -24.82
CA LEU A 182 15.58 -18.00 -25.58
C LEU A 182 15.84 -17.06 -26.76
N SER A 183 14.79 -16.53 -27.42
CA SER A 183 14.96 -15.56 -28.50
C SER A 183 15.50 -14.20 -28.03
N LEU A 184 15.04 -13.73 -26.86
CA LEU A 184 15.57 -12.51 -26.24
C LEU A 184 17.03 -12.70 -25.80
N MET A 185 17.33 -13.84 -25.19
CA MET A 185 18.70 -14.16 -24.80
C MET A 185 19.64 -14.23 -26.01
N GLN A 186 19.23 -14.83 -27.13
CA GLN A 186 20.05 -14.85 -28.36
C GLN A 186 20.31 -13.46 -28.95
N LYS A 187 19.36 -12.53 -28.80
CA LYS A 187 19.48 -11.17 -29.33
C LYS A 187 20.43 -10.30 -28.51
N HIS A 188 20.49 -10.50 -27.20
CA HIS A 188 21.15 -9.57 -26.26
C HIS A 188 22.41 -10.14 -25.58
N LEU A 189 22.60 -11.45 -25.59
CA LEU A 189 23.71 -12.12 -24.91
C LEU A 189 24.68 -12.77 -25.89
N ASN A 190 25.93 -12.93 -25.44
CA ASN A 190 26.93 -13.70 -26.18
C ASN A 190 26.73 -15.21 -25.92
N ASP A 191 27.21 -16.07 -26.82
CA ASP A 191 27.01 -17.55 -26.75
C ASP A 191 27.32 -18.14 -25.37
N ARG A 192 28.37 -17.66 -24.72
CA ARG A 192 28.77 -18.13 -23.38
C ARG A 192 27.81 -17.70 -22.27
N GLU A 193 27.29 -16.48 -22.33
CA GLU A 193 26.29 -15.96 -21.38
C GLU A 193 24.94 -16.66 -21.60
N TYR A 194 24.58 -16.86 -22.88
CA TYR A 194 23.40 -17.57 -23.34
C TYR A 194 23.37 -19.00 -22.79
N ASP A 195 24.40 -19.80 -23.05
CA ASP A 195 24.44 -21.20 -22.62
C ASP A 195 24.52 -21.34 -21.10
N VAL A 196 25.23 -20.45 -20.40
CA VAL A 196 25.26 -20.45 -18.94
C VAL A 196 23.86 -20.25 -18.36
N LEU A 197 23.10 -19.27 -18.85
CA LEU A 197 21.74 -19.03 -18.38
C LEU A 197 20.79 -20.17 -18.78
N ARG A 198 20.85 -20.62 -20.03
CA ARG A 198 20.01 -21.69 -20.59
C ARG A 198 20.13 -22.98 -19.78
N LEU A 199 21.36 -23.41 -19.50
CA LEU A 199 21.65 -24.64 -18.73
C LEU A 199 21.39 -24.45 -17.23
N SER A 200 21.62 -23.26 -16.68
CA SER A 200 21.39 -22.97 -15.25
C SER A 200 19.91 -22.96 -14.87
N PHE A 201 19.04 -22.55 -15.80
CA PHE A 201 17.60 -22.47 -15.58
C PHE A 201 16.80 -23.58 -16.25
N GLY A 202 17.41 -24.35 -17.16
CA GLY A 202 16.76 -25.46 -17.83
C GLY A 202 15.63 -25.03 -18.76
N LEU A 203 15.90 -24.05 -19.64
CA LEU A 203 14.86 -23.44 -20.48
C LEU A 203 14.42 -24.36 -21.63
N ASP A 204 15.34 -25.09 -22.24
CA ASP A 204 15.09 -26.08 -23.30
C ASP A 204 15.74 -27.44 -23.01
N CYS A 205 16.28 -27.60 -21.80
CA CYS A 205 17.02 -28.76 -21.34
C CYS A 205 16.84 -28.94 -19.83
N ASP A 206 17.30 -30.06 -19.30
CA ASP A 206 17.28 -30.29 -17.85
C ASP A 206 18.23 -29.32 -17.14
N LYS A 207 17.79 -28.77 -16.01
CA LYS A 207 18.58 -27.86 -15.19
C LYS A 207 19.86 -28.55 -14.73
N MET A 208 21.00 -27.93 -15.03
CA MET A 208 22.32 -28.45 -14.65
C MET A 208 22.93 -27.68 -13.47
N PRO A 209 23.68 -28.37 -12.58
CA PRO A 209 24.44 -27.70 -11.54
C PRO A 209 25.66 -26.96 -12.11
N ALA A 210 26.06 -25.85 -11.47
CA ALA A 210 27.14 -24.97 -11.95
C ALA A 210 28.47 -25.68 -12.24
N LYS A 211 28.81 -26.73 -11.48
CA LYS A 211 30.02 -27.54 -11.71
C LYS A 211 29.97 -28.34 -13.01
N GLU A 212 28.79 -28.82 -13.41
CA GLU A 212 28.62 -29.56 -14.66
C GLU A 212 28.59 -28.62 -15.85
N ILE A 213 27.96 -27.45 -15.69
CA ILE A 213 27.98 -26.38 -16.69
C ILE A 213 29.42 -25.92 -16.94
N ALA A 214 30.21 -25.73 -15.89
CA ALA A 214 31.62 -25.36 -16.00
C ALA A 214 32.43 -26.38 -16.80
N LYS A 215 32.19 -27.68 -16.58
CA LYS A 215 32.82 -28.76 -17.35
C LYS A 215 32.37 -28.76 -18.81
N LEU A 216 31.07 -28.62 -19.06
CA LEU A 216 30.49 -28.65 -20.41
C LEU A 216 30.98 -27.48 -21.28
N LEU A 217 31.07 -26.29 -20.69
CA LEU A 217 31.50 -25.06 -21.38
C LEU A 217 33.01 -24.80 -21.27
N ASN A 218 33.79 -25.80 -20.84
CA ASN A 218 35.25 -25.73 -20.67
C ASN A 218 35.72 -24.48 -19.90
N ILE A 219 35.03 -24.13 -18.82
CA ILE A 219 35.38 -23.01 -17.94
C ILE A 219 36.47 -23.50 -16.97
N GLN A 220 37.72 -23.18 -17.28
CA GLN A 220 38.87 -23.61 -16.50
C GLN A 220 39.14 -22.68 -15.30
N GLY A 221 39.40 -23.26 -14.12
CA GLY A 221 39.80 -22.55 -12.91
C GLY A 221 39.54 -23.36 -11.64
N THR A 222 40.27 -23.07 -10.55
CA THR A 222 40.05 -23.71 -9.24
C THR A 222 38.71 -23.35 -8.58
N ALA A 223 38.05 -22.28 -9.09
CA ALA A 223 36.73 -21.79 -8.67
C ALA A 223 35.79 -21.64 -9.89
N ASP A 224 35.83 -22.61 -10.79
CA ASP A 224 35.04 -22.69 -12.02
C ASP A 224 33.52 -22.49 -11.80
N PHE A 225 32.94 -23.09 -10.76
CA PHE A 225 31.53 -22.92 -10.38
C PHE A 225 31.17 -21.50 -9.95
N VAL A 226 32.10 -20.78 -9.30
CA VAL A 226 31.91 -19.37 -8.92
C VAL A 226 31.87 -18.49 -10.16
N ARG A 227 32.71 -18.81 -11.15
CA ARG A 227 32.74 -18.08 -12.42
C ARG A 227 31.44 -18.26 -13.20
N VAL A 228 30.83 -19.45 -13.16
CA VAL A 228 29.48 -19.68 -13.72
C VAL A 228 28.43 -18.79 -13.04
N SER A 229 28.43 -18.69 -11.70
CA SER A 229 27.49 -17.81 -10.98
C SER A 229 27.69 -16.33 -11.28
N GLN A 230 28.94 -15.89 -11.48
CA GLN A 230 29.23 -14.52 -11.91
C GLN A 230 28.69 -14.24 -13.30
N ILE A 231 28.97 -15.12 -14.27
CA ILE A 231 28.46 -14.99 -15.65
C ILE A 231 26.93 -15.02 -15.66
N LYS A 232 26.30 -15.89 -14.85
CA LYS A 232 24.84 -15.95 -14.67
C LYS A 232 24.28 -14.59 -14.22
N ARG A 233 24.92 -13.94 -13.25
CA ARG A 233 24.49 -12.64 -12.72
C ARG A 233 24.71 -11.51 -13.73
N GLU A 234 25.90 -11.44 -14.33
CA GLU A 234 26.26 -10.42 -15.33
C GLU A 234 25.34 -10.50 -16.55
N ALA A 235 25.03 -11.71 -17.02
CA ALA A 235 24.10 -11.92 -18.12
C ALA A 235 22.66 -11.49 -17.78
N LEU A 236 22.22 -11.71 -16.54
CA LEU A 236 20.89 -11.27 -16.08
C LEU A 236 20.83 -9.74 -16.00
N ASP A 237 21.83 -9.10 -15.40
CA ASP A 237 21.91 -7.63 -15.31
C ASP A 237 21.91 -7.00 -16.73
N LYS A 238 22.64 -7.60 -17.68
CA LYS A 238 22.68 -7.17 -19.08
C LYS A 238 21.33 -7.30 -19.79
N LEU A 239 20.55 -8.35 -19.52
CA LEU A 239 19.19 -8.47 -20.05
C LEU A 239 18.26 -7.39 -19.49
N ILE A 240 18.34 -7.13 -18.18
CA ILE A 240 17.55 -6.09 -17.51
C ILE A 240 17.84 -4.70 -18.11
N ASP A 241 19.11 -4.43 -18.44
CA ASP A 241 19.53 -3.14 -18.99
C ASP A 241 19.25 -2.98 -20.49
N SER A 242 19.00 -4.07 -21.23
CA SER A 242 18.94 -4.04 -22.71
C SER A 242 17.61 -4.46 -23.34
N VAL A 243 16.70 -5.08 -22.59
CA VAL A 243 15.36 -5.46 -23.07
C VAL A 243 14.39 -4.30 -22.82
N GLU A 244 13.67 -3.90 -23.86
CA GLU A 244 12.67 -2.82 -23.77
C GLU A 244 11.42 -3.31 -23.01
N PRO A 245 10.79 -2.47 -22.17
CA PRO A 245 9.60 -2.86 -21.40
C PRO A 245 8.41 -3.32 -22.25
N GLU A 246 8.28 -2.78 -23.47
CA GLU A 246 7.25 -3.13 -24.44
C GLU A 246 7.31 -4.60 -24.87
N ASP A 247 8.51 -5.17 -24.94
CA ASP A 247 8.72 -6.56 -25.35
C ASP A 247 8.21 -7.55 -24.26
N VAL A 248 8.14 -7.14 -23.00
CA VAL A 248 7.82 -8.03 -21.86
C VAL A 248 6.39 -7.83 -21.34
N LEU A 249 5.74 -6.71 -21.68
CA LEU A 249 4.42 -6.29 -21.18
C LEU A 249 3.30 -7.31 -21.40
N ASP A 250 3.34 -8.08 -22.49
CA ASP A 250 2.34 -9.10 -22.84
C ASP A 250 2.37 -10.33 -21.91
N PHE A 251 3.43 -10.52 -21.12
CA PHE A 251 3.58 -11.64 -20.19
C PHE A 251 3.35 -11.26 -18.72
N ILE A 252 3.11 -9.98 -18.42
CA ILE A 252 2.93 -9.45 -17.04
C ILE A 252 1.44 -9.21 -16.71
N ASN A 253 0.61 -8.95 -17.73
CA ASN A 253 -0.83 -8.70 -17.60
C ASN A 253 -1.65 -9.99 -17.67
#